data_AF-B8BBF6-F1
#
_entry.id   AF-B8BBF6-F1
#
_cell.length_a   1.000
_cell.length_b   1.000
_cell.length_c   1.000
_cell.angle_alpha   90.00
_cell.angle_beta   90.00
_cell.angle_gamma   90.00
#
_symmetry.space_group_name_H-M   'P 1'
#
loop_
_entity.id
_entity.type
_entity.pdbx_description
1 polymer ?
#
loop_
_entity_poly.entity_id
_entity_poly.type
_entity_poly.pdbx_seq_one_letter_code
_entity_poly.pdbx_strand_id
1 'polypeptide(L)'
;MARRHQAASPMAMRRHSCHEEEDVLCVMADEAVKRADGQLEAFMAGAFVTNKLLKHVGDSSPTLKRLWLESCSLVTSNGLAQMIAMAPLLEELVLSYCRKVRGGGGGGGGVYAAVAEACPRLRRLEVRKIPRVA
;
A
#
# COMPACT_ATOMS: atom_id res chain seq x y z
N MET A 1 -40.72 -48.99 19.26
CA MET A 1 -39.33 -49.39 18.99
C MET A 1 -39.19 -49.46 17.46
N ALA A 2 -38.22 -48.88 16.75
CA ALA A 2 -36.82 -48.65 17.07
C ALA A 2 -36.33 -47.30 16.49
N ARG A 3 -35.36 -46.70 17.19
CA ARG A 3 -34.60 -45.52 16.77
C ARG A 3 -33.78 -45.87 15.53
N ARG A 4 -33.79 -45.00 14.51
CA ARG A 4 -32.72 -44.98 13.51
C ARG A 4 -31.81 -43.79 13.80
N HIS A 5 -30.58 -44.14 14.13
CA HIS A 5 -29.47 -43.24 14.39
C HIS A 5 -29.25 -42.29 13.22
N GLN A 6 -29.23 -41.00 13.53
CA GLN A 6 -28.66 -40.00 12.65
C GLN A 6 -27.15 -40.20 12.70
N ALA A 7 -26.57 -40.69 11.61
CA ALA A 7 -25.12 -40.74 11.47
C ALA A 7 -24.60 -39.30 11.50
N ALA A 8 -23.77 -38.98 12.48
CA ALA A 8 -22.97 -37.77 12.46
C ALA A 8 -22.05 -37.87 11.24
N SER A 9 -22.24 -36.97 10.26
CA SER A 9 -21.27 -36.82 9.18
C SER A 9 -19.89 -36.59 9.80
N PRO A 10 -18.84 -37.26 9.30
CA PRO A 10 -17.50 -37.03 9.81
C PRO A 10 -17.20 -35.54 9.68
N MET A 11 -16.61 -34.94 10.71
CA MET A 11 -16.04 -33.60 10.63
C MET A 11 -15.07 -33.62 9.44
N ALA A 12 -15.54 -33.16 8.28
CA ALA A 12 -14.67 -32.69 7.25
C ALA A 12 -13.89 -31.58 7.92
N MET A 13 -12.62 -31.87 8.27
CA MET A 13 -11.63 -30.82 8.43
C MET A 13 -11.79 -29.99 7.17
N ARG A 14 -12.42 -28.82 7.31
CA ARG A 14 -12.36 -27.81 6.28
C ARG A 14 -10.87 -27.59 6.14
N ARG A 15 -10.28 -28.13 5.07
CA ARG A 15 -9.06 -27.58 4.53
C ARG A 15 -9.44 -26.14 4.26
N HIS A 16 -9.19 -25.29 5.24
CA HIS A 16 -9.05 -23.89 4.99
C HIS A 16 -7.84 -23.85 4.09
N SER A 17 -8.10 -23.86 2.79
CA SER A 17 -7.15 -23.39 1.80
C SER A 17 -6.94 -21.92 2.14
N CYS A 18 -6.15 -21.64 3.18
CA CYS A 18 -5.71 -20.30 3.48
C CYS A 18 -4.74 -19.95 2.36
N HIS A 19 -5.32 -19.37 1.31
CA HIS A 19 -4.81 -18.30 0.48
C HIS A 19 -3.31 -18.02 0.60
N GLU A 20 -2.64 -17.94 -0.56
CA GLU A 20 -1.48 -17.11 -0.89
C GLU A 20 -0.67 -16.69 0.33
N GLU A 21 0.59 -17.11 0.49
CA GLU A 21 1.48 -16.56 1.51
C GLU A 21 1.48 -15.02 1.42
N GLU A 22 0.56 -14.36 2.16
CA GLU A 22 0.50 -12.91 2.21
C GLU A 22 1.83 -12.51 2.82
N ASP A 23 2.59 -11.70 2.07
CA ASP A 23 3.90 -11.23 2.48
C ASP A 23 3.81 -10.77 3.94
N VAL A 24 4.50 -11.48 4.84
CA VAL A 24 4.40 -11.27 6.28
C VAL A 24 4.70 -9.81 6.63
N LEU A 25 5.57 -9.14 5.87
CA LEU A 25 5.86 -7.71 6.04
C LEU A 25 4.68 -6.83 5.66
N CYS A 26 3.92 -7.20 4.62
CA CYS A 26 2.70 -6.49 4.25
C CYS A 26 1.63 -6.62 5.33
N VAL A 27 1.44 -7.82 5.90
CA VAL A 27 0.50 -8.05 7.00
C VAL A 27 0.93 -7.26 8.24
N MET A 28 2.21 -7.31 8.61
CA MET A 28 2.74 -6.56 9.75
C MET A 28 2.58 -5.04 9.56
N ALA A 29 2.81 -4.53 8.37
CA ALA A 29 2.63 -3.10 8.07
C ALA A 29 1.15 -2.69 8.14
N ASP A 30 0.24 -3.50 7.60
CA ASP A 30 -1.20 -3.27 7.69
C ASP A 30 -1.67 -3.18 9.15
N GLU A 31 -1.19 -4.11 9.97
CA GLU A 31 -1.44 -4.17 11.40
C GLU A 31 -0.85 -2.98 12.17
N ALA A 32 0.31 -2.47 11.75
CA ALA A 32 0.91 -1.25 12.31
C ALA A 32 0.08 0.00 11.97
N VAL A 33 -0.42 0.09 10.72
CA VAL A 33 -1.30 1.20 10.29
C VAL A 33 -2.58 1.23 11.13
N LYS A 34 -3.21 0.07 11.39
CA LYS A 34 -4.40 -0.02 12.26
C LYS A 34 -4.10 0.49 13.67
N ARG A 35 -2.98 0.06 14.25
CA ARG A 35 -2.59 0.45 15.62
C ARG A 35 -2.23 1.93 15.75
N ALA A 36 -1.85 2.57 14.66
CA ALA A 36 -1.54 3.99 14.66
C ALA A 36 -2.80 4.88 14.83
N ASP A 37 -3.99 4.33 14.65
CA ASP A 37 -5.29 4.98 14.99
C ASP A 37 -5.39 6.43 14.50
N GLY A 38 -5.11 6.67 13.22
CA GLY A 38 -5.18 8.01 12.63
C GLY A 38 -3.97 8.91 12.87
N GLN A 39 -3.01 8.49 13.71
CA GLN A 39 -1.85 9.31 14.12
C GLN A 39 -0.55 8.98 13.37
N LEU A 40 -0.62 8.19 12.29
CA LEU A 40 0.56 7.83 11.51
C LEU A 40 1.07 9.04 10.72
N GLU A 41 2.13 9.67 11.22
CA GLU A 41 2.74 10.83 10.55
C GLU A 41 3.80 10.47 9.50
N ALA A 42 4.38 9.27 9.58
CA ALA A 42 5.43 8.83 8.66
C ALA A 42 5.28 7.37 8.30
N PHE A 43 5.38 7.07 7.01
CA PHE A 43 5.33 5.72 6.48
C PHE A 43 6.50 5.46 5.54
N MET A 44 7.34 4.49 5.93
CA MET A 44 8.46 4.01 5.14
C MET A 44 8.19 2.56 4.76
N ALA A 45 8.27 2.24 3.46
CA ALA A 45 8.03 0.88 3.01
C ALA A 45 8.89 0.48 1.80
N GLY A 46 9.12 -0.83 1.72
CA GLY A 46 9.96 -1.46 0.70
C GLY A 46 9.16 -2.22 -0.36
N ALA A 47 9.78 -3.26 -0.92
CA ALA A 47 9.23 -4.09 -1.98
C ALA A 47 7.90 -4.80 -1.63
N PHE A 48 7.63 -5.03 -0.34
CA PHE A 48 6.41 -5.68 0.15
C PHE A 48 5.15 -4.81 0.02
N VAL A 49 5.29 -3.50 -0.19
CA VAL A 49 4.13 -2.60 -0.23
C VAL A 49 3.33 -2.77 -1.52
N THR A 50 2.01 -2.87 -1.36
CA THR A 50 1.04 -3.02 -2.46
C THR A 50 0.16 -1.77 -2.58
N ASN A 51 -0.54 -1.64 -3.71
CA ASN A 51 -1.57 -0.60 -3.86
C ASN A 51 -2.68 -0.71 -2.78
N LYS A 52 -3.03 -1.95 -2.35
CA LYS A 52 -4.02 -2.19 -1.29
C LYS A 52 -3.56 -1.63 0.04
N LEU A 53 -2.31 -1.91 0.43
CA LEU A 53 -1.72 -1.38 1.65
C LEU A 53 -1.58 0.15 1.59
N LEU A 54 -1.15 0.72 0.47
CA LEU A 54 -1.11 2.19 0.30
C LEU A 54 -2.49 2.84 0.41
N LYS A 55 -3.52 2.22 -0.16
CA LYS A 55 -4.89 2.72 0.00
C LYS A 55 -5.28 2.77 1.47
N HIS A 56 -5.04 1.69 2.21
CA HIS A 56 -5.33 1.62 3.64
C HIS A 56 -4.54 2.66 4.44
N VAL A 57 -3.26 2.88 4.13
CA VAL A 57 -2.47 3.97 4.72
C VAL A 57 -3.17 5.32 4.53
N GLY A 58 -3.58 5.64 3.30
CA GLY A 58 -4.26 6.91 3.02
C GLY A 58 -5.64 7.03 3.67
N ASP A 59 -6.44 5.95 3.68
CA ASP A 59 -7.76 5.93 4.32
C ASP A 59 -7.65 6.13 5.85
N SER A 60 -6.64 5.52 6.47
CA SER A 60 -6.50 5.47 7.93
C SER A 60 -5.58 6.53 8.52
N SER A 61 -4.85 7.30 7.70
CA SER A 61 -3.78 8.20 8.18
C SER A 61 -3.86 9.60 7.58
N PRO A 62 -4.91 10.39 7.90
CA PRO A 62 -5.04 11.77 7.40
C PRO A 62 -3.93 12.70 7.92
N THR A 63 -3.20 12.29 8.96
CA THR A 63 -2.09 13.03 9.57
C THR A 63 -0.73 12.75 8.91
N LEU A 64 -0.68 11.92 7.85
CA LEU A 64 0.56 11.53 7.20
C LEU A 64 1.29 12.75 6.60
N LYS A 65 2.54 12.94 7.03
CA LYS A 65 3.43 14.03 6.59
C LYS A 65 4.58 13.53 5.73
N ARG A 66 5.03 12.28 5.91
CA ARG A 66 6.21 11.73 5.23
C ARG A 66 5.91 10.37 4.62
N LEU A 67 6.11 10.25 3.31
CA LEU A 67 6.02 8.99 2.59
C LEU A 67 7.35 8.65 1.92
N TRP A 68 7.90 7.49 2.25
CA TRP A 68 9.11 6.96 1.66
C TRP A 68 8.88 5.57 1.09
N LEU A 69 9.03 5.43 -0.22
CA LEU A 69 8.84 4.17 -0.93
C LEU A 69 10.13 3.77 -1.63
N GLU A 70 10.61 2.56 -1.32
CA GLU A 70 11.84 2.02 -1.88
C GLU A 70 11.60 0.68 -2.59
N SER A 71 12.05 0.57 -3.84
CA SER A 71 12.00 -0.64 -4.64
C SER A 71 10.59 -1.26 -4.75
N CYS A 72 9.54 -0.46 -4.64
CA CYS A 72 8.15 -0.92 -4.70
C CYS A 72 7.76 -1.27 -6.15
N SER A 73 7.82 -2.55 -6.47
CA SER A 73 7.46 -3.08 -7.79
C SER A 73 5.96 -3.45 -7.91
N LEU A 74 5.25 -3.52 -6.78
CA LEU A 74 3.81 -3.82 -6.70
C LEU A 74 2.93 -2.56 -6.64
N VAL A 75 3.54 -1.37 -6.54
CA VAL A 75 2.85 -0.07 -6.54
C VAL A 75 2.81 0.51 -7.96
N THR A 76 1.63 0.96 -8.39
CA THR A 76 1.45 1.63 -9.68
C THR A 76 1.31 3.14 -9.50
N SER A 77 1.52 3.91 -10.58
CA SER A 77 1.27 5.36 -10.56
C SER A 77 -0.14 5.69 -10.08
N ASN A 78 -1.15 4.94 -10.53
CA ASN A 78 -2.54 5.18 -10.12
C ASN A 78 -2.77 4.90 -8.62
N GLY A 79 -2.23 3.79 -8.10
CA GLY A 79 -2.37 3.48 -6.67
C GLY A 79 -1.69 4.50 -5.77
N LEU A 80 -0.51 5.00 -6.18
CA LEU A 80 0.15 6.08 -5.44
C LEU A 80 -0.61 7.41 -5.55
N ALA A 81 -1.12 7.77 -6.72
CA ALA A 81 -1.92 8.99 -6.90
C ALA A 81 -3.18 9.01 -6.02
N GLN A 82 -3.88 7.87 -5.91
CA GLN A 82 -5.02 7.72 -5.02
C GLN A 82 -4.64 7.91 -3.55
N MET A 83 -3.50 7.35 -3.11
CA MET A 83 -3.02 7.56 -1.74
C MET A 83 -2.71 9.04 -1.48
N ILE A 84 -1.99 9.68 -2.40
CA ILE A 84 -1.60 11.09 -2.30
C ILE A 84 -2.83 12.01 -2.18
N ALA A 85 -3.90 11.72 -2.92
CA ALA A 85 -5.16 12.46 -2.82
C ALA A 85 -5.80 12.42 -1.41
N MET A 86 -5.46 11.41 -0.60
CA MET A 86 -5.96 11.24 0.78
C MET A 86 -5.00 11.80 1.84
N ALA A 87 -3.84 12.32 1.45
CA ALA A 87 -2.79 12.81 2.35
C ALA A 87 -2.54 14.33 2.18
N PRO A 88 -3.48 15.21 2.59
CA PRO A 88 -3.38 16.66 2.38
C PRO A 88 -2.27 17.33 3.19
N LEU A 89 -1.77 16.66 4.23
CA LEU A 89 -0.70 17.16 5.10
C LEU A 89 0.70 16.69 4.67
N LEU A 90 0.82 16.02 3.53
CA LEU A 90 2.10 15.48 3.07
C LEU A 90 3.11 16.62 2.84
N GLU A 91 4.24 16.55 3.54
CA GLU A 91 5.36 17.49 3.45
C GLU A 91 6.53 16.88 2.66
N GLU A 92 6.66 15.55 2.67
CA GLU A 92 7.76 14.85 2.04
C GLU A 92 7.30 13.57 1.31
N LEU A 93 7.74 13.45 0.06
CA LEU A 93 7.57 12.27 -0.79
C LEU A 93 8.91 11.87 -1.39
N VAL A 94 9.43 10.70 -1.01
CA VAL A 94 10.63 10.11 -1.65
C VAL A 94 10.26 8.79 -2.30
N LEU A 95 10.62 8.67 -3.58
CA LEU A 95 10.42 7.49 -4.40
C LEU A 95 11.78 6.98 -4.89
N SER A 96 12.25 5.88 -4.32
CA SER A 96 13.53 5.25 -4.66
C SER A 96 13.31 3.98 -5.44
N TYR A 97 13.82 3.92 -6.68
CA TYR A 97 13.81 2.69 -7.49
C TYR A 97 12.40 2.12 -7.82
N CYS A 98 11.33 2.91 -7.67
CA CYS A 98 9.95 2.53 -7.96
C CYS A 98 9.61 2.61 -9.47
N ARG A 99 9.91 1.54 -10.22
CA ARG A 99 9.80 1.53 -11.70
C ARG A 99 8.39 1.77 -12.25
N LYS A 100 7.36 1.16 -11.63
CA LYS A 100 5.96 1.21 -12.10
C LYS A 100 5.23 2.52 -11.76
N VAL A 101 5.77 3.30 -10.83
CA VAL A 101 5.26 4.62 -10.46
C VAL A 101 5.68 5.69 -11.48
N ARG A 102 6.83 5.45 -12.14
CA ARG A 102 7.50 6.44 -13.00
C ARG A 102 7.03 6.44 -14.45
N GLY A 103 6.44 5.34 -14.93
CA GLY A 103 6.19 5.11 -16.36
C GLY A 103 4.71 5.05 -16.69
N GLY A 104 4.07 6.21 -16.86
CA GLY A 104 2.82 6.29 -17.62
C GLY A 104 3.15 6.11 -19.10
N GLY A 105 2.74 4.98 -19.67
CA GLY A 105 2.65 4.85 -21.12
C GLY A 105 1.54 5.77 -21.60
N GLY A 106 1.91 6.93 -22.16
CA GLY A 106 1.06 7.79 -22.99
C GLY A 106 -0.22 8.34 -22.33
N GLY A 107 -0.12 9.54 -21.74
CA GLY A 107 -1.28 10.43 -21.61
C GLY A 107 -1.77 10.71 -20.18
N GLY A 108 -1.51 11.93 -19.72
CA GLY A 108 -2.37 12.66 -18.78
C GLY A 108 -2.20 12.35 -17.30
N GLY A 109 -1.57 13.28 -16.56
CA GLY A 109 -1.76 13.42 -15.11
C GLY A 109 -1.22 12.29 -14.25
N GLY A 110 0.10 12.04 -14.28
CA GLY A 110 0.73 11.06 -13.39
C GLY A 110 0.67 11.44 -11.91
N VAL A 111 1.36 10.66 -11.07
CA VAL A 111 1.54 10.93 -9.62
C VAL A 111 1.85 12.40 -9.30
N TYR A 112 2.60 13.08 -10.16
CA TYR A 112 2.97 14.49 -9.96
C TYR A 112 1.79 15.46 -10.05
N ALA A 113 0.76 15.17 -10.84
CA ALA A 113 -0.45 15.99 -10.89
C ALA A 113 -1.24 15.83 -9.57
N ALA A 114 -1.41 14.60 -9.09
CA ALA A 114 -2.04 14.33 -7.79
C ALA A 114 -1.29 15.04 -6.65
N VAL A 115 0.05 15.06 -6.69
CA VAL A 115 0.86 15.83 -5.74
C VAL A 115 0.54 17.32 -5.80
N ALA A 116 0.52 17.89 -7.00
CA ALA A 116 0.29 19.33 -7.19
C ALA A 116 -1.11 19.76 -6.70
N GLU A 117 -2.11 18.89 -6.85
CA GLU A 117 -3.49 19.16 -6.44
C GLU A 117 -3.74 18.90 -4.95
N ALA A 118 -3.19 17.81 -4.42
CA ALA A 118 -3.55 17.32 -3.08
C ALA A 118 -2.61 17.80 -1.96
N CYS A 119 -1.35 18.13 -2.26
CA CYS A 119 -0.32 18.34 -1.23
C CYS A 119 0.23 19.78 -1.25
N PRO A 120 -0.53 20.80 -0.80
CA PRO A 120 -0.07 22.20 -0.78
C PRO A 120 1.10 22.45 0.18
N ARG A 121 1.39 21.50 1.08
CA ARG A 121 2.46 21.58 2.08
C ARG A 121 3.74 20.87 1.67
N LEU A 122 3.79 20.28 0.46
CA LEU A 122 4.95 19.51 0.04
C LEU A 122 6.19 20.41 -0.08
N ARG A 123 7.24 20.07 0.67
CA ARG A 123 8.53 20.77 0.69
C ARG A 123 9.65 19.95 0.06
N ARG A 124 9.51 18.62 0.08
CA ARG A 124 10.51 17.71 -0.47
C ARG A 124 9.84 16.66 -1.36
N LEU A 125 10.19 16.71 -2.65
CA LEU A 125 9.89 15.67 -3.62
C LEU A 125 11.20 15.13 -4.17
N GLU A 126 11.48 13.86 -3.93
CA GLU A 126 12.72 13.22 -4.40
C GLU A 126 12.41 11.93 -5.16
N VAL A 127 13.05 11.74 -6.31
CA VAL A 127 12.88 10.55 -7.15
C VAL A 127 14.26 9.99 -7.52
N ARG A 128 14.64 8.87 -6.91
CA ARG A 128 15.91 8.18 -7.19
C ARG A 128 15.72 7.10 -8.25
N LYS A 129 16.65 7.05 -9.20
CA LYS A 129 16.63 6.12 -10.33
C LYS A 129 17.77 5.11 -10.21
N ILE A 130 17.54 3.91 -10.73
CA ILE A 130 18.64 2.97 -10.98
C ILE A 130 19.50 3.60 -12.09
N PRO A 131 20.82 3.79 -11.90
CA PRO A 131 21.70 4.23 -12.98
C PRO A 131 21.58 3.25 -14.15
N ARG A 132 21.39 3.76 -15.37
CA ARG A 132 21.51 2.89 -16.55
C ARG A 132 23.00 2.55 -16.68
N VAL A 133 23.36 1.30 -16.41
CA VAL A 133 24.68 0.79 -16.79
C VAL A 133 24.66 0.65 -18.32
N ALA A 134 25.55 1.39 -18.98
CA ALA A 134 25.72 1.40 -20.43
C ALA A 134 26.51 0.18 -20.90
#